data_AF-A0A5E4PFT1-F1
#
_entry.id   AF-A0A5E4PFT1-F1
#
_cell.length_a   1.000
_cell.length_b   1.000
_cell.length_c   1.000
_cell.angle_alpha   90.00
_cell.angle_beta   90.00
_cell.angle_gamma   90.00
#
_symmetry.space_group_name_H-M   'P 1'
#
loop_
_entity.id
_entity.type
_entity.pdbx_description
1 polymer ?
#
loop_
_entity_poly.entity_id
_entity_poly.type
_entity_poly.pdbx_seq_one_letter_code
_entity_poly.pdbx_strand_id
1 'polypeptide(L)'
;MSNIHTIIEFLYLNADFFSVTFNADSNKKFQAWAENNAQMIAPLSDEMHKAFLRGQHTTYYMTIAEFRIAMFGDGRHVQGLLDGSPQAMQRFLMKNPRVANTLLKHMQNPVIQKWYEEQATAQQRVERKARNQDIESGEFWRILDYQAASVRYHQYLQNEIAQEVNKISNEETLSALYKTLFNKTVDVKILQHSQIAQMKRGITAALIRQYGARHANEADAKVEQVIGDNIKLSLALKKHRVMHRAVTILRKPAQSRTDVLKKFHQHITANRDLLATRRDTGFVTFVKGLGVAAATIFGVVIGGYFAYQGLFGANATNGKMYMNEIKAISAAPRRTCVRG
;
A
#
# COMPACT_ATOMS: atom_id res chain seq x y z
N MET A 1 -16.26 -14.57 2.13
CA MET A 1 -15.01 -13.79 1.98
C MET A 1 -13.76 -14.67 1.80
N SER A 2 -13.68 -15.89 2.38
CA SER A 2 -12.48 -16.74 2.30
C SER A 2 -11.99 -17.03 0.88
N ASN A 3 -12.89 -17.31 -0.06
CA ASN A 3 -12.49 -17.67 -1.43
C ASN A 3 -11.73 -16.55 -2.17
N ILE A 4 -12.01 -15.27 -1.87
CA ILE A 4 -11.31 -14.15 -2.54
C ILE A 4 -9.88 -14.00 -2.04
N HIS A 5 -9.64 -14.22 -0.74
CA HIS A 5 -8.27 -14.19 -0.20
C HIS A 5 -7.42 -15.30 -0.81
N THR A 6 -7.97 -16.51 -0.88
CA THR A 6 -7.30 -17.66 -1.50
C THR A 6 -6.98 -17.42 -2.98
N ILE A 7 -7.88 -16.77 -3.72
CA ILE A 7 -7.60 -16.37 -5.12
C ILE A 7 -6.48 -15.33 -5.17
N ILE A 8 -6.46 -14.33 -4.28
CA ILE A 8 -5.42 -13.29 -4.27
C ILE A 8 -4.05 -13.90 -3.92
N GLU A 9 -3.97 -14.81 -2.96
CA GLU A 9 -2.75 -15.56 -2.63
C GLU A 9 -2.27 -16.39 -3.82
N PHE A 10 -3.19 -17.06 -4.51
CA PHE A 10 -2.87 -17.84 -5.71
C PHE A 10 -2.33 -16.98 -6.85
N LEU A 11 -2.96 -15.82 -7.10
CA LEU A 11 -2.48 -14.85 -8.08
C LEU A 11 -1.13 -14.25 -7.67
N TYR A 12 -0.93 -13.97 -6.38
CA TYR A 12 0.35 -13.49 -5.84
C TYR A 12 1.46 -14.53 -6.06
N LEU A 13 1.20 -15.78 -5.67
CA LEU A 13 2.15 -16.88 -5.79
C LEU A 13 2.57 -17.10 -7.25
N ASN A 14 1.60 -17.12 -8.16
CA ASN A 14 1.79 -17.47 -9.57
C ASN A 14 1.80 -16.24 -10.50
N ALA A 15 2.20 -15.09 -9.98
CA ALA A 15 2.10 -13.84 -10.71
C ALA A 15 2.84 -13.89 -12.06
N ASP A 16 3.99 -14.58 -12.15
CA ASP A 16 4.79 -14.66 -13.39
C ASP A 16 3.96 -15.25 -14.53
N PHE A 17 3.31 -16.37 -14.24
CA PHE A 17 2.44 -17.07 -15.18
C PHE A 17 1.31 -16.15 -15.68
N PHE A 18 0.65 -15.42 -14.78
CA PHE A 18 -0.42 -14.50 -15.17
C PHE A 18 0.08 -13.21 -15.85
N SER A 19 1.35 -12.84 -15.65
CA SER A 19 1.94 -11.64 -16.24
C SER A 19 2.48 -11.86 -17.65
N VAL A 20 2.80 -13.12 -17.98
CA VAL A 20 3.59 -13.47 -19.17
C VAL A 20 2.93 -13.02 -20.47
N THR A 21 1.60 -13.02 -20.51
CA THR A 21 0.78 -12.58 -21.65
C THR A 21 0.77 -11.08 -21.86
N PHE A 22 1.25 -10.29 -20.89
CA PHE A 22 1.29 -8.83 -20.95
C PHE A 22 2.68 -8.27 -21.24
N ASN A 23 3.72 -9.12 -21.29
CA ASN A 23 5.09 -8.73 -21.65
C ASN A 23 5.41 -9.23 -23.06
N ALA A 24 5.73 -8.34 -24.00
CA ALA A 24 5.92 -8.70 -25.40
C ALA A 24 6.99 -9.79 -25.63
N ASP A 25 8.12 -9.72 -24.92
CA ASP A 25 9.22 -10.67 -25.10
C ASP A 25 8.94 -12.02 -24.43
N SER A 26 8.35 -12.00 -23.25
CA SER A 26 7.95 -13.22 -22.55
C SER A 26 6.76 -13.90 -23.22
N ASN A 27 5.87 -13.12 -23.84
CA ASN A 27 4.68 -13.63 -24.53
C ASN A 27 5.04 -14.50 -25.74
N LYS A 28 6.09 -14.17 -26.51
CA LYS A 28 6.53 -15.02 -27.63
C LYS A 28 6.95 -16.42 -27.18
N LYS A 29 7.77 -16.49 -26.12
CA LYS A 29 8.20 -17.77 -25.53
C LYS A 29 7.02 -18.54 -24.93
N PHE A 30 6.14 -17.81 -24.25
CA PHE A 30 4.92 -18.39 -23.70
C PHE A 30 4.00 -18.95 -24.78
N GLN A 31 3.80 -18.25 -25.89
CA GLN A 31 2.97 -18.71 -27.00
C GLN A 31 3.51 -20.00 -27.60
N ALA A 32 4.81 -20.06 -27.92
CA ALA A 32 5.43 -21.27 -28.44
C ALA A 32 5.33 -22.46 -27.46
N TRP A 33 5.52 -22.21 -26.15
CA TRP A 33 5.29 -23.23 -25.13
C TRP A 33 3.81 -23.63 -25.03
N ALA A 34 2.91 -22.66 -25.12
CA ALA A 34 1.48 -22.86 -24.98
C ALA A 34 0.88 -23.68 -26.13
N GLU A 35 1.38 -23.50 -27.34
CA GLU A 35 1.02 -24.32 -28.51
C GLU A 35 1.37 -25.79 -28.28
N ASN A 36 2.56 -26.07 -27.74
CA ASN A 36 2.98 -27.43 -27.37
C ASN A 36 2.21 -28.02 -26.19
N ASN A 37 1.47 -27.20 -25.44
CA ASN A 37 0.69 -27.58 -24.27
C ASN A 37 -0.81 -27.26 -24.43
N ALA A 38 -1.27 -27.12 -25.68
CA ALA A 38 -2.60 -26.59 -25.98
C ALA A 38 -3.72 -27.37 -25.31
N GLN A 39 -3.62 -28.71 -25.22
CA GLN A 39 -4.61 -29.55 -24.56
C GLN A 39 -4.82 -29.22 -23.07
N MET A 40 -3.77 -28.79 -22.37
CA MET A 40 -3.83 -28.42 -20.95
C MET A 40 -4.27 -26.96 -20.75
N ILE A 41 -3.86 -26.06 -21.66
CA ILE A 41 -4.13 -24.62 -21.54
C ILE A 41 -5.51 -24.26 -22.05
N ALA A 42 -5.99 -24.90 -23.13
CA ALA A 42 -7.25 -24.53 -23.78
C ALA A 42 -8.43 -24.48 -22.81
N PRO A 43 -8.66 -25.46 -21.91
CA PRO A 43 -9.77 -25.39 -20.96
C PRO A 43 -9.68 -24.18 -20.02
N LEU A 44 -8.48 -23.84 -19.53
CA LEU A 44 -8.25 -22.66 -18.70
C LEU A 44 -8.48 -21.38 -19.49
N SER A 45 -7.90 -21.28 -20.69
CA SER A 45 -8.02 -20.11 -21.57
C SER A 45 -9.46 -19.84 -21.95
N ASP A 46 -10.20 -20.87 -22.39
CA ASP A 46 -11.59 -20.75 -22.83
C ASP A 46 -12.51 -20.34 -21.69
N GLU A 47 -12.34 -20.92 -20.51
CA GLU A 47 -13.15 -20.57 -19.35
C GLU A 47 -12.83 -19.18 -18.82
N MET A 48 -11.56 -18.77 -18.82
CA MET A 48 -11.17 -17.41 -18.46
C MET A 48 -11.72 -16.40 -19.49
N HIS A 49 -11.63 -16.70 -20.78
CA HIS A 49 -12.20 -15.88 -21.85
C HIS A 49 -13.71 -15.68 -21.65
N LYS A 50 -14.46 -16.77 -21.43
CA LYS A 50 -15.90 -16.74 -21.12
C LYS A 50 -16.19 -15.96 -19.83
N ALA A 51 -15.33 -16.04 -18.83
CA ALA A 51 -15.50 -15.31 -17.57
C ALA A 51 -15.31 -13.80 -17.72
N PHE A 52 -14.41 -13.37 -18.62
CA PHE A 52 -14.19 -11.96 -18.95
C PHE A 52 -15.25 -11.37 -19.89
N LEU A 53 -15.96 -12.20 -20.66
CA LEU A 53 -17.07 -11.77 -21.51
C LEU A 53 -18.33 -11.44 -20.67
N ARG A 54 -18.60 -10.14 -20.42
CA ARG A 54 -19.87 -9.70 -19.82
C ARG A 54 -20.95 -9.48 -20.88
N GLY A 55 -21.36 -10.52 -21.60
CA GLY A 55 -22.53 -10.50 -22.51
C GLY A 55 -22.50 -9.51 -23.69
N GLN A 56 -21.52 -8.60 -23.76
CA GLN A 56 -21.29 -7.65 -24.85
C GLN A 56 -19.79 -7.48 -25.09
N HIS A 57 -19.33 -7.58 -26.34
CA HIS A 57 -17.91 -7.59 -26.72
C HIS A 57 -17.10 -6.37 -26.23
N THR A 58 -17.70 -5.18 -26.14
CA THR A 58 -17.06 -3.95 -25.66
C THR A 58 -16.58 -4.04 -24.21
N THR A 59 -17.20 -4.90 -23.39
CA THR A 59 -16.85 -5.06 -21.98
C THR A 59 -15.67 -6.00 -21.73
N TYR A 60 -15.30 -6.84 -22.71
CA TYR A 60 -14.25 -7.84 -22.56
C TYR A 60 -12.87 -7.19 -22.35
N TYR A 61 -12.46 -6.33 -23.29
CA TYR A 61 -11.17 -5.65 -23.22
C TYR A 61 -11.07 -4.72 -22.00
N MET A 62 -12.18 -4.09 -21.61
CA MET A 62 -12.25 -3.28 -20.39
C MET A 62 -12.03 -4.14 -19.15
N THR A 63 -12.66 -5.31 -19.05
CA THR A 63 -12.54 -6.19 -17.87
C THR A 63 -11.13 -6.76 -17.75
N ILE A 64 -10.49 -7.12 -18.88
CA ILE A 64 -9.08 -7.54 -18.89
C ILE A 64 -8.15 -6.39 -18.51
N ALA A 65 -8.40 -5.18 -18.99
CA ALA A 65 -7.63 -4.01 -18.61
C ALA A 65 -7.77 -3.71 -17.11
N GLU A 66 -8.98 -3.77 -16.56
CA GLU A 66 -9.23 -3.64 -15.11
C GLU A 66 -8.49 -4.72 -14.31
N PHE A 67 -8.51 -5.97 -14.77
CA PHE A 67 -7.79 -7.08 -14.13
C PHE A 67 -6.27 -6.85 -14.15
N ARG A 68 -5.73 -6.47 -15.31
CA ARG A 68 -4.31 -6.14 -15.47
C ARG A 68 -3.91 -4.99 -14.55
N ILE A 69 -4.70 -3.92 -14.49
CA ILE A 69 -4.44 -2.78 -13.60
C ILE A 69 -4.51 -3.21 -12.13
N ALA A 70 -5.47 -4.05 -11.77
CA ALA A 70 -5.60 -4.56 -10.42
C ALA A 70 -4.42 -5.45 -10.01
N MET A 71 -3.85 -6.21 -10.95
CA MET A 71 -2.73 -7.11 -10.70
C MET A 71 -1.37 -6.42 -10.78
N PHE A 72 -1.17 -5.49 -11.73
CA PHE A 72 0.13 -4.94 -12.09
C PHE A 72 0.22 -3.41 -12.08
N GLY A 73 -0.85 -2.70 -11.71
CA GLY A 73 -0.88 -1.24 -11.70
C GLY A 73 -1.10 -0.59 -13.08
N ASP A 74 -1.04 0.73 -13.16
CA ASP A 74 -1.36 1.52 -14.37
C ASP A 74 -0.24 1.58 -15.43
N GLY A 75 0.93 1.02 -15.14
CA GLY A 75 1.80 0.39 -16.14
C GLY A 75 2.40 1.28 -17.25
N ARG A 76 2.95 2.46 -16.95
CA ARG A 76 3.96 3.05 -17.86
C ARG A 76 5.34 2.39 -17.73
N HIS A 77 5.68 1.87 -16.55
CA HIS A 77 6.93 1.15 -16.27
C HIS A 77 6.63 -0.06 -15.37
N VAL A 78 6.37 -1.22 -15.96
CA VAL A 78 6.22 -2.48 -15.21
C VAL A 78 7.63 -2.93 -14.81
N GLN A 79 8.09 -2.55 -13.62
CA GLN A 79 9.35 -3.04 -13.06
C GLN A 79 9.13 -4.13 -12.01
N GLY A 80 7.89 -4.30 -11.52
CA GLY A 80 7.53 -5.33 -10.55
C GLY A 80 6.36 -6.18 -11.02
N LEU A 81 6.56 -7.50 -10.96
CA LEU A 81 5.50 -8.47 -10.98
C LEU A 81 4.69 -8.29 -9.67
N LEU A 82 3.52 -7.64 -9.77
CA LEU A 82 2.60 -7.22 -8.69
C LEU A 82 2.74 -5.76 -8.18
N ASP A 83 2.96 -4.79 -9.08
CA ASP A 83 2.81 -3.37 -8.73
C ASP A 83 1.34 -2.95 -8.45
N GLY A 84 0.37 -3.83 -8.71
CA GLY A 84 -1.04 -3.63 -8.38
C GLY A 84 -1.34 -3.76 -6.87
N SER A 85 -2.44 -3.16 -6.40
CA SER A 85 -2.87 -3.33 -4.99
C SER A 85 -3.80 -4.53 -4.84
N PRO A 86 -3.58 -5.45 -3.90
CA PRO A 86 -4.52 -6.51 -3.57
C PRO A 86 -5.92 -6.02 -3.22
N GLN A 87 -6.08 -4.80 -2.70
CA GLN A 87 -7.39 -4.19 -2.51
C GLN A 87 -8.08 -3.82 -3.83
N ALA A 88 -7.33 -3.47 -4.88
CA ALA A 88 -7.87 -3.32 -6.23
C ALA A 88 -8.28 -4.68 -6.80
N MET A 89 -7.46 -5.72 -6.60
CA MET A 89 -7.81 -7.08 -7.02
C MET A 89 -9.04 -7.61 -6.28
N GLN A 90 -9.13 -7.40 -4.96
CA GLN A 90 -10.30 -7.77 -4.16
C GLN A 90 -11.57 -7.09 -4.69
N ARG A 91 -11.53 -5.77 -4.94
CA ARG A 91 -12.65 -5.03 -5.52
C ARG A 91 -13.01 -5.54 -6.91
N PHE A 92 -12.00 -5.82 -7.75
CA PHE A 92 -12.20 -6.40 -9.07
C PHE A 92 -12.91 -7.75 -8.99
N LEU A 93 -12.45 -8.67 -8.13
CA LEU A 93 -13.03 -10.01 -7.97
C LEU A 93 -14.46 -9.96 -7.40
N MET A 94 -14.72 -9.06 -6.45
CA MET A 94 -16.09 -8.82 -5.95
C MET A 94 -17.03 -8.28 -7.04
N LYS A 95 -16.54 -7.39 -7.89
CA LYS A 95 -17.28 -6.84 -9.05
C LYS A 95 -17.47 -7.89 -10.16
N ASN A 96 -16.60 -8.90 -10.24
CA ASN A 96 -16.54 -9.89 -11.33
C ASN A 96 -16.58 -11.34 -10.79
N PRO A 97 -17.72 -11.79 -10.23
CA PRO A 97 -17.81 -13.11 -9.60
C PRO A 97 -17.57 -14.29 -10.55
N ARG A 98 -17.87 -14.14 -11.86
CA ARG A 98 -17.53 -15.16 -12.86
C ARG A 98 -16.03 -15.39 -12.96
N VAL A 99 -15.24 -14.30 -13.01
CA VAL A 99 -13.78 -14.38 -13.03
C VAL A 99 -13.25 -15.01 -11.74
N ALA A 100 -13.80 -14.62 -10.60
CA ALA A 100 -13.42 -15.21 -9.31
C ALA A 100 -13.69 -16.72 -9.26
N ASN A 101 -14.87 -17.17 -9.68
CA ASN A 101 -15.23 -18.59 -9.71
C ASN A 101 -14.36 -19.40 -10.67
N THR A 102 -14.06 -18.85 -11.85
CA THR A 102 -13.16 -19.51 -12.81
C THR A 102 -11.75 -19.63 -12.24
N LEU A 103 -11.19 -18.56 -11.66
CA LEU A 103 -9.88 -18.63 -11.01
C LEU A 103 -9.85 -19.69 -9.92
N LEU A 104 -10.88 -19.74 -9.06
CA LEU A 104 -10.98 -20.74 -7.99
C LEU A 104 -10.97 -22.17 -8.53
N LYS A 105 -11.73 -22.44 -9.61
CA LYS A 105 -11.78 -23.76 -10.26
C LYS A 105 -10.41 -24.19 -10.79
N HIS A 106 -9.61 -23.25 -11.29
CA HIS A 106 -8.32 -23.53 -11.93
C HIS A 106 -7.10 -23.40 -11.01
N MET A 107 -7.30 -23.18 -9.71
CA MET A 107 -6.18 -23.07 -8.75
C MET A 107 -5.31 -24.33 -8.67
N GLN A 108 -5.89 -25.50 -8.96
CA GLN A 108 -5.21 -26.79 -8.96
C GLN A 108 -4.81 -27.25 -10.37
N ASN A 109 -4.92 -26.37 -11.38
CA ASN A 109 -4.61 -26.76 -12.75
C ASN A 109 -3.09 -27.04 -12.88
N PRO A 110 -2.68 -28.26 -13.27
CA PRO A 110 -1.27 -28.65 -13.34
C PRO A 110 -0.47 -27.84 -14.36
N VAL A 111 -1.14 -27.16 -15.30
CA VAL A 111 -0.49 -26.35 -16.34
C VAL A 111 0.37 -25.23 -15.78
N ILE A 112 -0.02 -24.64 -14.65
CA ILE A 112 0.73 -23.55 -14.01
C ILE A 112 2.03 -24.10 -13.41
N GLN A 113 1.94 -25.25 -12.75
CA GLN A 113 3.11 -25.92 -12.18
C GLN A 113 4.09 -26.36 -13.28
N LYS A 114 3.56 -26.98 -14.35
CA LYS A 114 4.33 -27.37 -15.53
C LYS A 114 5.06 -26.18 -16.16
N TRP A 115 4.40 -25.02 -16.26
CA TRP A 115 5.05 -23.80 -16.77
C TRP A 115 6.25 -23.37 -15.92
N TYR A 116 6.15 -23.42 -14.58
CA TYR A 116 7.27 -23.08 -13.71
C TYR A 116 8.43 -24.09 -13.80
N GLU A 117 8.15 -25.35 -14.10
CA GLU A 117 9.15 -26.38 -14.29
C GLU A 117 9.90 -26.22 -15.63
N GLU A 118 9.16 -25.98 -16.70
CA GLU A 118 9.70 -25.97 -18.07
C GLU A 118 10.17 -24.59 -18.56
N GLN A 119 9.51 -23.51 -18.15
CA GLN A 119 9.68 -22.18 -18.76
C GLN A 119 10.19 -21.10 -17.80
N ALA A 120 9.86 -21.19 -16.51
CA ALA A 120 10.28 -20.15 -15.57
C ALA A 120 11.81 -20.14 -15.40
N THR A 121 12.37 -18.94 -15.36
CA THR A 121 13.79 -18.74 -15.06
C THR A 121 14.13 -19.21 -13.64
N ALA A 122 15.40 -19.50 -13.39
CA ALA A 122 15.88 -19.83 -12.03
C ALA A 122 15.47 -18.76 -11.01
N GLN A 123 15.57 -17.48 -11.40
CA GLN A 123 15.16 -16.35 -10.57
C GLN A 123 13.67 -16.38 -10.24
N GLN A 124 12.79 -16.59 -11.23
CA GLN A 124 11.34 -16.66 -11.00
C GLN A 124 10.94 -17.81 -10.09
N ARG A 125 11.63 -18.96 -10.16
CA ARG A 125 11.41 -20.08 -9.24
C ARG A 125 11.80 -19.73 -7.80
N VAL A 126 12.93 -19.06 -7.62
CA VAL A 126 13.37 -18.55 -6.30
C VAL A 126 12.35 -17.55 -5.76
N GLU A 127 11.89 -16.61 -6.58
CA GLU A 127 10.90 -15.61 -6.18
C GLU A 127 9.55 -16.24 -5.84
N ARG A 128 9.08 -17.23 -6.61
CA ARG A 128 7.85 -17.98 -6.29
C ARG A 128 7.96 -18.68 -4.94
N LYS A 129 9.10 -19.31 -4.64
CA LYS A 129 9.33 -19.94 -3.33
C LYS A 129 9.30 -18.92 -2.19
N ALA A 130 9.91 -17.75 -2.38
CA ALA A 130 9.85 -16.66 -1.40
C ALA A 130 8.41 -16.17 -1.18
N ARG A 131 7.62 -16.00 -2.26
CA ARG A 131 6.20 -15.63 -2.16
C ARG A 131 5.37 -16.67 -1.39
N ASN A 132 5.66 -17.95 -1.58
CA ASN A 132 5.00 -19.00 -0.79
C ASN A 132 5.30 -18.87 0.71
N GLN A 133 6.57 -18.61 1.06
CA GLN A 133 6.97 -18.35 2.45
C GLN A 133 6.29 -17.10 3.03
N ASP A 134 6.12 -16.04 2.23
CA ASP A 134 5.39 -14.84 2.65
C ASP A 134 3.91 -15.13 2.96
N ILE A 135 3.28 -16.02 2.19
CA ILE A 135 1.89 -16.44 2.40
C ILE A 135 1.81 -17.30 3.66
N GLU A 136 2.65 -18.33 3.79
CA GLU A 136 2.67 -19.26 4.93
C GLU A 136 2.95 -18.55 6.25
N SER A 137 3.86 -17.57 6.25
CA SER A 137 4.16 -16.73 7.42
C SER A 137 3.10 -15.65 7.69
N GLY A 138 2.16 -15.43 6.77
CA GLY A 138 1.18 -14.34 6.83
C GLY A 138 1.79 -12.94 6.65
N GLU A 139 3.06 -12.83 6.28
CA GLU A 139 3.71 -11.54 6.01
C GLU A 139 3.09 -10.82 4.82
N PHE A 140 2.64 -11.58 3.81
CA PHE A 140 1.93 -11.03 2.65
C PHE A 140 0.73 -10.17 3.11
N TRP A 141 -0.19 -10.75 3.88
CA TRP A 141 -1.37 -10.02 4.37
C TRP A 141 -1.02 -8.89 5.33
N ARG A 142 -0.02 -9.08 6.20
CA ARG A 142 0.43 -8.02 7.11
C ARG A 142 0.90 -6.77 6.36
N ILE A 143 1.68 -6.93 5.29
CA ILE A 143 2.11 -5.80 4.45
C ILE A 143 0.90 -5.09 3.85
N LEU A 144 -0.10 -5.84 3.39
CA LEU A 144 -1.30 -5.27 2.79
C LEU A 144 -2.15 -4.49 3.77
N ASP A 145 -2.31 -5.02 4.98
CA ASP A 145 -3.02 -4.33 6.06
C ASP A 145 -2.29 -3.03 6.43
N TYR A 146 -0.97 -3.10 6.59
CA TYR A 146 -0.15 -1.92 6.90
C TYR A 146 -0.15 -0.91 5.77
N GLN A 147 -0.15 -1.36 4.51
CA GLN A 147 -0.22 -0.48 3.35
C GLN A 147 -1.58 0.20 3.28
N ALA A 148 -2.67 -0.54 3.48
CA ALA A 148 -4.02 0.03 3.49
C ALA A 148 -4.17 1.06 4.63
N ALA A 149 -3.70 0.72 5.84
CA ALA A 149 -3.73 1.62 6.98
C ALA A 149 -2.89 2.88 6.73
N SER A 150 -1.68 2.72 6.20
CA SER A 150 -0.76 3.82 5.90
C SER A 150 -1.30 4.74 4.83
N VAL A 151 -1.86 4.19 3.74
CA VAL A 151 -2.47 4.97 2.66
C VAL A 151 -3.69 5.75 3.16
N ARG A 152 -4.56 5.13 3.97
CA ARG A 152 -5.72 5.84 4.54
C ARG A 152 -5.30 7.02 5.40
N TYR A 153 -4.30 6.83 6.26
CA TYR A 153 -3.83 7.92 7.11
C TYR A 153 -3.08 8.99 6.31
N HIS A 154 -2.32 8.58 5.31
CA HIS A 154 -1.69 9.51 4.36
C HIS A 154 -2.72 10.38 3.64
N GLN A 155 -3.82 9.80 3.14
CA GLN A 155 -4.93 10.53 2.53
C GLN A 155 -5.66 11.44 3.53
N TYR A 156 -5.88 10.97 4.76
CA TYR A 156 -6.45 11.79 5.81
C TYR A 156 -5.60 13.06 6.05
N LEU A 157 -4.27 12.92 6.10
CA LEU A 157 -3.35 14.05 6.28
C LEU A 157 -3.38 15.02 5.09
N GLN A 158 -3.49 14.52 3.86
CA GLN A 158 -3.67 15.37 2.67
C GLN A 158 -4.95 16.21 2.76
N ASN A 159 -6.06 15.62 3.21
CA ASN A 159 -7.32 16.33 3.42
C ASN A 159 -7.21 17.36 4.55
N GLU A 160 -6.52 17.01 5.64
CA GLU A 160 -6.29 17.94 6.74
C GLU A 160 -5.42 19.13 6.31
N ILE A 161 -4.35 18.90 5.54
CA ILE A 161 -3.54 19.97 4.94
C ILE A 161 -4.43 20.90 4.10
N ALA A 162 -5.27 20.34 3.23
CA ALA A 162 -6.18 21.12 2.40
C ALA A 162 -7.16 21.97 3.23
N GLN A 163 -7.72 21.39 4.30
CA GLN A 163 -8.62 22.10 5.21
C GLN A 163 -7.91 23.25 5.94
N GLU A 164 -6.70 23.02 6.44
CA GLU A 164 -5.96 24.06 7.16
C GLU A 164 -5.47 25.18 6.22
N VAL A 165 -5.05 24.86 4.98
CA VAL A 165 -4.75 25.88 3.96
C VAL A 165 -6.00 26.72 3.62
N ASN A 166 -7.17 26.08 3.54
CA ASN A 166 -8.43 26.79 3.26
C ASN A 166 -8.83 27.78 4.36
N LYS A 167 -8.44 27.52 5.62
CA LYS A 167 -8.70 28.41 6.76
C LYS A 167 -7.78 29.62 6.82
N ILE A 168 -6.70 29.65 6.05
CA ILE A 168 -5.82 30.82 6.00
C ILE A 168 -6.61 31.98 5.38
N SER A 169 -6.95 32.96 6.21
CA SER A 169 -7.62 34.21 5.82
C SER A 169 -6.63 35.36 5.64
N ASN A 170 -5.44 35.29 6.26
CA ASN A 170 -4.40 36.29 6.12
C ASN A 170 -3.83 36.25 4.69
N GLU A 171 -4.05 37.34 3.96
CA GLU A 171 -3.63 37.53 2.57
C GLU A 171 -2.10 37.58 2.41
N GLU A 172 -1.39 38.17 3.38
CA GLU A 172 0.07 38.22 3.38
C GLU A 172 0.67 36.83 3.54
N THR A 173 0.11 36.01 4.44
CA THR A 173 0.49 34.60 4.60
C THR A 173 0.26 33.81 3.32
N LEU A 174 -0.89 33.99 2.65
CA LEU A 174 -1.18 33.31 1.38
C LEU A 174 -0.22 33.74 0.27
N SER A 175 0.04 35.04 0.14
CA SER A 175 0.99 35.57 -0.84
C SER A 175 2.41 35.05 -0.59
N ALA A 176 2.86 35.05 0.67
CA ALA A 176 4.17 34.56 1.07
C ALA A 176 4.32 33.04 0.83
N LEU A 177 3.28 32.25 1.09
CA LEU A 177 3.26 30.81 0.77
C LEU A 177 3.37 30.60 -0.73
N TYR A 178 2.59 31.33 -1.52
CA TYR A 178 2.61 31.22 -2.97
C TYR A 178 3.99 31.60 -3.54
N LYS A 179 4.58 32.70 -3.05
CA LYS A 179 5.93 33.12 -3.41
C LYS A 179 6.96 32.06 -3.05
N THR A 180 6.90 31.50 -1.84
CA THR A 180 7.84 30.46 -1.39
C THR A 180 7.74 29.19 -2.24
N LEU A 181 6.53 28.78 -2.62
CA LEU A 181 6.30 27.52 -3.34
C LEU A 181 6.50 27.62 -4.86
N PHE A 182 6.24 28.78 -5.45
CA PHE A 182 6.23 28.97 -6.91
C PHE A 182 7.23 30.01 -7.41
N ASN A 183 7.97 30.67 -6.52
CA ASN A 183 8.85 31.80 -6.81
C ASN A 183 8.13 32.92 -7.60
N LYS A 184 6.87 33.20 -7.24
CA LYS A 184 6.01 34.22 -7.88
C LYS A 184 5.33 35.09 -6.83
N THR A 185 5.42 36.40 -6.96
CA THR A 185 4.69 37.34 -6.12
C THR A 185 3.28 37.52 -6.67
N VAL A 186 2.29 37.52 -5.78
CA VAL A 186 0.88 37.75 -6.11
C VAL A 186 0.32 38.71 -5.08
N ASP A 187 -0.27 39.82 -5.54
CA ASP A 187 -1.07 40.67 -4.67
C ASP A 187 -2.46 40.03 -4.52
N VAL A 188 -2.76 39.54 -3.33
CA VAL A 188 -4.00 38.80 -3.05
C VAL A 188 -5.20 39.76 -2.96
N LYS A 189 -4.99 41.04 -2.65
CA LYS A 189 -6.05 42.05 -2.48
C LYS A 189 -6.80 42.37 -3.76
N ILE A 190 -6.12 42.20 -4.89
CA ILE A 190 -6.69 42.43 -6.23
C ILE A 190 -7.33 41.17 -6.83
N LEU A 191 -7.24 40.02 -6.14
CA LEU A 191 -7.80 38.77 -6.63
C LEU A 191 -9.28 38.63 -6.30
N GLN A 192 -10.03 38.11 -7.26
CA GLN A 192 -11.40 37.65 -7.04
C GLN A 192 -11.41 36.39 -6.16
N HIS A 193 -12.54 36.14 -5.49
CA HIS A 193 -12.72 34.97 -4.62
C HIS A 193 -12.40 33.63 -5.33
N SER A 194 -12.79 33.50 -6.61
CA SER A 194 -12.49 32.32 -7.43
C SER A 194 -11.00 32.10 -7.64
N GLN A 195 -10.23 33.18 -7.80
CA GLN A 195 -8.77 33.16 -7.96
C GLN A 195 -8.07 32.82 -6.64
N ILE A 196 -8.56 33.33 -5.50
CA ILE A 196 -8.06 32.94 -4.16
C ILE A 196 -8.29 31.44 -3.92
N ALA A 197 -9.45 30.91 -4.30
CA ALA A 197 -9.72 29.47 -4.19
C ALA A 197 -8.82 28.61 -5.10
N GLN A 198 -8.50 29.07 -6.31
CA GLN A 198 -7.52 28.41 -7.18
C GLN A 198 -6.10 28.45 -6.59
N MET A 199 -5.70 29.60 -6.04
CA MET A 199 -4.41 29.78 -5.38
C MET A 199 -4.25 28.81 -4.20
N LYS A 200 -5.26 28.70 -3.33
CA LYS A 200 -5.28 27.76 -2.19
C LYS A 200 -5.15 26.30 -2.64
N ARG A 201 -5.82 25.92 -3.74
CA ARG A 201 -5.67 24.58 -4.35
C ARG A 201 -4.24 24.35 -4.87
N GLY A 202 -3.66 25.36 -5.53
CA GLY A 202 -2.27 25.32 -5.99
C GLY A 202 -1.28 25.13 -4.84
N ILE A 203 -1.38 25.96 -3.79
CA ILE A 203 -0.58 25.87 -2.56
C ILE A 203 -0.68 24.47 -1.94
N THR A 204 -1.92 23.97 -1.77
CA THR A 204 -2.16 22.62 -1.21
C THR A 204 -1.43 21.54 -2.01
N ALA A 205 -1.57 21.55 -3.34
CA ALA A 205 -0.93 20.57 -4.20
C ALA A 205 0.60 20.66 -4.17
N ALA A 206 1.16 21.87 -4.10
CA ALA A 206 2.59 22.09 -3.98
C ALA A 206 3.14 21.59 -2.63
N LEU A 207 2.48 21.92 -1.52
CA LEU A 207 2.87 21.46 -0.18
C LEU A 207 2.87 19.93 -0.08
N ILE A 208 1.80 19.27 -0.52
CA ILE A 208 1.68 17.80 -0.53
C ILE A 208 2.81 17.16 -1.34
N ARG A 209 3.17 17.75 -2.48
CA ARG A 209 4.24 17.26 -3.37
C ARG A 209 5.61 17.46 -2.75
N GLN A 210 5.91 18.66 -2.27
CA GLN A 210 7.20 19.02 -1.68
C GLN A 210 7.51 18.16 -0.45
N TYR A 211 6.56 18.05 0.48
CA TYR A 211 6.73 17.25 1.70
C TYR A 211 6.68 15.74 1.44
N GLY A 212 6.27 15.29 0.24
CA GLY A 212 6.42 13.91 -0.21
C GLY A 212 7.82 13.61 -0.78
N ALA A 213 8.58 14.62 -1.23
CA ALA A 213 9.87 14.42 -1.87
C ALA A 213 10.99 14.08 -0.87
N ARG A 214 12.06 13.44 -1.37
CA ARG A 214 13.16 12.87 -0.58
C ARG A 214 14.18 13.89 -0.03
N HIS A 215 14.14 15.15 -0.49
CA HIS A 215 15.18 16.17 -0.29
C HIS A 215 14.61 17.46 0.28
N ALA A 216 14.02 17.38 1.47
CA ALA A 216 13.22 18.46 2.02
C ALA A 216 13.87 18.95 3.33
N ASN A 217 14.77 19.94 3.21
CA ASN A 217 15.46 20.56 4.35
C ASN A 217 15.35 22.10 4.32
N GLU A 218 15.77 22.78 3.24
CA GLU A 218 15.75 24.26 3.21
C GLU A 218 14.40 24.86 2.83
N ALA A 219 13.73 24.29 1.83
CA ALA A 219 12.43 24.77 1.37
C ALA A 219 11.34 24.56 2.44
N ASP A 220 11.52 23.60 3.33
CA ASP A 220 10.56 23.33 4.41
C ASP A 220 10.71 24.30 5.56
N ALA A 221 11.95 24.66 5.93
CA ALA A 221 12.19 25.67 6.94
C ALA A 221 11.55 27.02 6.55
N LYS A 222 11.67 27.41 5.27
CA LYS A 222 11.00 28.62 4.74
C LYS A 222 9.48 28.50 4.78
N VAL A 223 8.93 27.35 4.39
CA VAL A 223 7.48 27.10 4.47
C VAL A 223 7.01 27.13 5.92
N GLU A 224 7.71 26.48 6.85
CA GLU A 224 7.37 26.48 8.28
C GLU A 224 7.43 27.90 8.86
N GLN A 225 8.44 28.69 8.49
CA GLN A 225 8.53 30.10 8.89
C GLN A 225 7.32 30.91 8.42
N VAL A 226 6.86 30.69 7.17
CA VAL A 226 5.70 31.42 6.61
C VAL A 226 4.38 30.94 7.22
N ILE A 227 4.24 29.63 7.49
CA ILE A 227 3.06 29.06 8.15
C ILE A 227 2.94 29.59 9.60
N GLY A 228 4.07 29.97 10.21
CA GLY A 228 4.13 30.58 11.53
C GLY A 228 3.42 29.72 12.58
N ASP A 229 2.50 30.34 13.30
CA ASP A 229 1.79 29.73 14.45
C ASP A 229 0.68 28.74 14.06
N ASN A 230 0.50 28.41 12.77
CA ASN A 230 -0.42 27.35 12.38
C ASN A 230 0.21 25.96 12.66
N ILE A 231 0.29 25.65 13.96
CA ILE A 231 0.82 24.41 14.53
C ILE A 231 0.14 23.20 13.90
N LYS A 232 -1.16 23.31 13.60
CA LYS A 232 -1.95 22.22 13.04
C LYS A 232 -1.54 21.87 11.61
N LEU A 233 -1.35 22.87 10.75
CA LEU A 233 -0.85 22.68 9.39
C LEU A 233 0.59 22.16 9.39
N SER A 234 1.47 22.74 10.21
CA SER A 234 2.87 22.29 10.35
C SER A 234 2.95 20.82 10.78
N LEU A 235 2.18 20.43 11.81
CA LEU A 235 2.13 19.05 12.28
C LEU A 235 1.59 18.08 11.21
N ALA A 236 0.54 18.47 10.49
CA ALA A 236 -0.04 17.65 9.42
C ALA A 236 0.97 17.42 8.28
N LEU A 237 1.73 18.44 7.89
CA LEU A 237 2.80 18.34 6.88
C LEU A 237 3.93 17.41 7.31
N LYS A 238 4.39 17.52 8.56
CA LYS A 238 5.44 16.63 9.13
C LYS A 238 4.98 15.18 9.16
N LYS A 239 3.77 14.91 9.66
CA LYS A 239 3.16 13.57 9.64
C LYS A 239 2.97 13.04 8.22
N HIS A 240 2.55 13.89 7.27
CA HIS A 240 2.36 13.52 5.86
C HIS A 240 3.65 13.00 5.24
N ARG A 241 4.78 13.65 5.51
CA ARG A 241 6.10 13.19 5.06
C ARG A 241 6.44 11.79 5.60
N VAL A 242 6.25 11.59 6.91
CA VAL A 242 6.50 10.29 7.56
C VAL A 242 5.63 9.21 6.91
N MET A 243 4.34 9.47 6.72
CA MET A 243 3.42 8.49 6.14
C MET A 243 3.67 8.25 4.65
N HIS A 244 4.03 9.28 3.87
CA HIS A 244 4.43 9.13 2.49
C HIS A 244 5.64 8.17 2.37
N ARG A 245 6.64 8.35 3.26
CA ARG A 245 7.80 7.47 3.29
C ARG A 245 7.44 6.05 3.72
N ALA A 246 6.55 5.90 4.69
CA ALA A 246 6.05 4.61 5.14
C ALA A 246 5.35 3.83 4.01
N VAL A 247 4.45 4.50 3.28
CA VAL A 247 3.80 3.94 2.07
C VAL A 247 4.84 3.57 1.01
N THR A 248 5.85 4.42 0.80
CA THR A 248 6.94 4.13 -0.14
C THR A 248 7.72 2.88 0.25
N ILE A 249 8.02 2.67 1.55
CA ILE A 249 8.71 1.46 2.01
C ILE A 249 7.89 0.21 1.70
N LEU A 250 6.60 0.22 2.03
CA LEU A 250 5.69 -0.92 1.84
C LEU A 250 5.46 -1.28 0.36
N ARG A 251 5.55 -0.29 -0.53
CA ARG A 251 5.40 -0.48 -1.98
C ARG A 251 6.66 -0.93 -2.71
N LYS A 252 7.83 -0.95 -2.05
CA LYS A 252 9.05 -1.33 -2.75
C LYS A 252 8.99 -2.81 -3.16
N PRO A 253 9.31 -3.14 -4.43
CA PRO A 253 9.69 -4.50 -4.75
C PRO A 253 10.95 -4.80 -3.93
N ALA A 254 10.87 -5.84 -3.12
CA ALA A 254 11.97 -6.27 -2.26
C ALA A 254 12.21 -7.75 -2.48
N GLN A 255 13.47 -8.16 -2.34
CA GLN A 255 13.87 -9.57 -2.36
C GLN A 255 13.27 -10.34 -1.15
N SER A 256 12.95 -9.65 -0.05
CA SER A 256 12.26 -10.22 1.12
C SER A 256 11.20 -9.27 1.67
N ARG A 257 10.00 -9.79 1.94
CA ARG A 257 8.91 -9.06 2.60
C ARG A 257 9.19 -8.80 4.09
N THR A 258 9.89 -9.71 4.75
CA THR A 258 10.38 -9.53 6.13
C THR A 258 11.23 -8.26 6.26
N ASP A 259 12.13 -8.02 5.30
CA ASP A 259 12.96 -6.80 5.29
C ASP A 259 12.14 -5.53 5.08
N VAL A 260 11.08 -5.60 4.27
CA VAL A 260 10.13 -4.47 4.08
C VAL A 260 9.42 -4.16 5.38
N LEU A 261 8.89 -5.17 6.06
CA LEU A 261 8.24 -5.02 7.35
C LEU A 261 9.19 -4.46 8.41
N LYS A 262 10.42 -4.97 8.47
CA LYS A 262 11.46 -4.47 9.38
C LYS A 262 11.78 -3.00 9.13
N LYS A 263 12.00 -2.59 7.88
CA LYS A 263 12.25 -1.18 7.51
C LYS A 263 11.05 -0.30 7.82
N PHE A 264 9.84 -0.79 7.58
CA PHE A 264 8.61 -0.07 7.91
C PHE A 264 8.51 0.14 9.43
N HIS A 265 8.67 -0.91 10.24
CA HIS A 265 8.64 -0.81 11.70
C HIS A 265 9.70 0.16 12.22
N GLN A 266 10.95 0.03 11.76
CA GLN A 266 12.03 0.95 12.13
C GLN A 266 11.66 2.41 11.82
N HIS A 267 11.11 2.65 10.64
CA HIS A 267 10.69 3.99 10.21
C HIS A 267 9.56 4.55 11.08
N ILE A 268 8.50 3.78 11.35
CA ILE A 268 7.39 4.26 12.20
C ILE A 268 7.87 4.47 13.65
N THR A 269 8.67 3.54 14.20
CA THR A 269 9.22 3.65 15.57
C THR A 269 10.09 4.90 15.72
N ALA A 270 10.96 5.18 14.75
CA ALA A 270 11.82 6.37 14.76
C ALA A 270 11.01 7.69 14.70
N ASN A 271 9.76 7.64 14.24
CA ASN A 271 8.88 8.80 14.11
C ASN A 271 7.67 8.75 15.05
N ARG A 272 7.68 7.85 16.05
CA ARG A 272 6.50 7.56 16.87
C ARG A 272 5.99 8.78 17.64
N ASP A 273 6.89 9.59 18.17
CA ASP A 273 6.53 10.73 19.04
C ASP A 273 5.81 11.81 18.22
N LEU A 274 6.33 12.11 17.02
CA LEU A 274 5.69 13.00 16.05
C LEU A 274 4.30 12.48 15.61
N LEU A 275 4.21 11.19 15.28
CA LEU A 275 2.94 10.59 14.86
C LEU A 275 1.90 10.63 16.00
N ALA A 276 2.34 10.45 17.25
CA ALA A 276 1.49 10.42 18.44
C ALA A 276 1.16 11.81 19.03
N THR A 277 1.84 12.88 18.61
CA THR A 277 1.70 14.25 19.17
C THR A 277 0.25 14.76 19.14
N ARG A 278 -0.55 14.33 18.15
CA ARG A 278 -2.01 14.51 18.12
C ARG A 278 -2.67 13.21 17.65
N ARG A 279 -3.44 12.56 18.52
CA ARG A 279 -4.13 11.30 18.23
C ARG A 279 -5.46 11.54 17.52
N ASP A 280 -5.39 12.12 16.32
CA ASP A 280 -6.55 12.33 15.47
C ASP A 280 -7.20 11.01 15.01
N THR A 281 -8.40 11.09 14.42
CA THR A 281 -9.16 9.92 13.96
C THR A 281 -8.42 9.12 12.88
N GLY A 282 -7.62 9.80 12.06
CA GLY A 282 -6.71 9.19 11.08
C GLY A 282 -5.65 8.33 11.76
N PHE A 283 -4.97 8.86 12.77
CA PHE A 283 -3.98 8.15 13.57
C PHE A 283 -4.59 6.94 14.28
N VAL A 284 -5.75 7.09 14.92
CA VAL A 284 -6.43 5.98 15.59
C VAL A 284 -6.74 4.87 14.59
N THR A 285 -7.28 5.21 13.41
CA THR A 285 -7.57 4.24 12.35
C THR A 285 -6.31 3.54 11.84
N PHE A 286 -5.20 4.28 11.72
CA PHE A 286 -3.89 3.73 11.36
C PHE A 286 -3.40 2.71 12.39
N VAL A 287 -3.38 3.10 13.66
CA VAL A 287 -3.00 2.23 14.79
C VAL A 287 -3.86 0.96 14.82
N LYS A 288 -5.17 1.10 14.59
CA LYS A 288 -6.07 -0.06 14.49
C LYS A 288 -5.69 -0.98 13.33
N GLY A 289 -5.34 -0.42 12.17
CA GLY A 289 -4.90 -1.19 11.01
C GLY A 289 -3.54 -1.87 11.18
N LEU A 290 -2.69 -1.41 12.09
CA LEU A 290 -1.44 -2.09 12.45
C LEU A 290 -1.65 -3.26 13.42
N GLY A 291 -2.81 -3.34 14.09
CA GLY A 291 -3.12 -4.39 15.05
C GLY A 291 -2.09 -4.50 16.16
N VAL A 292 -1.55 -5.70 16.39
CA VAL A 292 -0.63 -5.98 17.50
C VAL A 292 0.72 -5.28 17.34
N ALA A 293 1.19 -5.07 16.10
CA ALA A 293 2.46 -4.35 15.89
C ALA A 293 2.40 -2.92 16.41
N ALA A 294 1.22 -2.30 16.48
CA ALA A 294 1.06 -0.99 17.09
C ALA A 294 1.51 -0.97 18.56
N ALA A 295 1.27 -2.05 19.30
CA ALA A 295 1.67 -2.15 20.71
C ALA A 295 3.20 -2.09 20.86
N THR A 296 3.92 -2.79 19.99
CA THR A 296 5.39 -2.77 19.95
C THR A 296 5.94 -1.41 19.51
N ILE A 297 5.33 -0.79 18.50
CA ILE A 297 5.81 0.46 17.90
C ILE A 297 5.54 1.66 18.81
N PHE A 298 4.33 1.77 19.34
CA PHE A 298 3.86 2.92 20.11
C PHE A 298 3.89 2.69 21.62
N GLY A 299 4.42 1.54 22.09
CA GLY A 299 4.60 1.26 23.51
C GLY A 299 3.29 1.09 24.27
N VAL A 300 2.32 0.37 23.70
CA VAL A 300 1.05 0.09 24.38
C VAL A 300 1.25 -1.12 25.32
N VAL A 301 1.95 -0.90 26.43
CA VAL A 301 2.23 -1.92 27.47
C VAL A 301 0.92 -2.37 28.13
N ILE A 302 0.75 -3.69 28.33
CA ILE A 302 -0.19 -4.49 29.19
C ILE A 302 -1.58 -3.90 29.51
N GLY A 303 -1.73 -2.64 29.93
CA GLY A 303 -2.98 -1.87 29.80
C GLY A 303 -3.48 -1.76 28.35
N GLY A 304 -2.60 -2.03 27.38
CA GLY A 304 -2.94 -2.22 25.98
C GLY A 304 -3.93 -3.34 25.69
N TYR A 305 -4.01 -4.41 26.49
CA TYR A 305 -5.02 -5.45 26.30
C TYR A 305 -6.44 -4.94 26.63
N PHE A 306 -6.57 -4.12 27.68
CA PHE A 306 -7.84 -3.49 28.06
C PHE A 306 -8.19 -2.29 27.17
N ALA A 307 -7.19 -1.53 26.70
CA ALA A 307 -7.39 -0.52 25.66
C ALA A 307 -7.70 -1.15 24.29
N TYR A 308 -7.18 -2.35 24.00
CA TYR A 308 -7.47 -3.14 22.80
C TYR A 308 -8.88 -3.75 22.87
N GLN A 309 -9.34 -4.24 24.03
CA GLN A 309 -10.76 -4.56 24.18
C GLN A 309 -11.66 -3.33 24.09
N GLY A 310 -11.26 -2.19 24.67
CA GLY A 310 -12.02 -0.93 24.61
C GLY A 310 -12.07 -0.28 23.21
N LEU A 311 -11.03 -0.43 22.40
CA LEU A 311 -10.94 0.13 21.04
C LEU A 311 -11.47 -0.81 19.94
N PHE A 312 -11.51 -2.13 20.17
CA PHE A 312 -11.76 -3.15 19.14
C PHE A 312 -12.92 -4.12 19.46
N GLY A 313 -13.49 -4.10 20.66
CA GLY A 313 -14.69 -4.88 21.03
C GLY A 313 -14.52 -6.41 20.94
N ALA A 314 -15.65 -7.14 20.88
CA ALA A 314 -15.70 -8.61 20.91
C ALA A 314 -15.09 -9.32 19.68
N ASN A 315 -14.70 -8.59 18.63
CA ASN A 315 -14.14 -9.14 17.39
C ASN A 315 -12.61 -9.37 17.44
N ALA A 316 -12.01 -9.36 18.63
CA ALA A 316 -10.57 -9.53 18.87
C ALA A 316 -10.07 -11.00 18.72
N THR A 317 -10.61 -11.77 17.78
CA THR A 317 -10.34 -13.22 17.63
C THR A 317 -8.90 -13.53 17.23
N ASN A 318 -8.21 -12.63 16.52
CA ASN A 318 -6.79 -12.79 16.18
C ASN A 318 -5.84 -12.47 17.35
N GLY A 319 -6.30 -11.79 18.41
CA GLY A 319 -5.44 -11.37 19.52
C GLY A 319 -4.87 -12.51 20.37
N LYS A 320 -5.54 -13.67 20.42
CA LYS A 320 -5.07 -14.86 21.14
C LYS A 320 -3.81 -15.48 20.52
N MET A 321 -3.70 -15.47 19.20
CA MET A 321 -2.57 -16.08 18.47
C MET A 321 -1.28 -15.28 18.71
N TYR A 322 -1.37 -13.95 18.73
CA TYR A 322 -0.25 -13.04 18.98
C TYR A 322 0.18 -12.96 20.45
N MET A 323 -0.68 -13.29 21.42
CA MET A 323 -0.27 -13.45 22.82
C MET A 323 0.76 -14.58 23.00
N ASN A 324 0.74 -15.60 22.13
CA ASN A 324 1.76 -16.64 22.13
C ASN A 324 3.10 -16.11 21.58
N GLU A 325 3.08 -15.23 20.56
CA GLU A 325 4.29 -14.57 20.06
C GLU A 325 4.90 -13.61 21.09
N ILE A 326 4.07 -12.81 21.78
CA ILE A 326 4.54 -11.90 22.84
C ILE A 326 5.10 -12.69 24.02
N LYS A 327 4.47 -13.80 24.42
CA LYS A 327 5.00 -14.71 25.45
C LYS A 327 6.35 -15.28 25.05
N ALA A 328 6.52 -15.72 23.80
CA ALA A 328 7.79 -16.22 23.28
C ALA A 328 8.91 -15.15 23.30
N ILE A 329 8.59 -13.90 22.96
CA ILE A 329 9.53 -12.77 23.03
C ILE A 329 9.88 -12.43 24.49
N SER A 330 8.91 -12.49 25.40
CA SER A 330 9.14 -12.23 26.84
C SER A 330 9.87 -13.36 27.58
N ALA A 331 9.83 -14.58 27.03
CA ALA A 331 10.51 -15.77 27.57
C ALA A 331 11.93 -15.97 27.02
N ALA A 332 12.39 -15.14 26.07
CA ALA A 332 13.76 -15.15 25.60
C ALA A 332 14.71 -14.83 26.78
N PRO A 333 15.72 -15.69 27.08
CA PRO A 333 16.61 -15.47 28.21
C PRO A 333 17.31 -14.12 28.07
N ARG A 334 17.16 -13.25 29.07
CA ARG A 334 17.98 -12.04 29.17
C ARG A 334 19.42 -12.50 29.25
N ARG A 335 20.23 -12.16 28.23
CA ARG A 335 21.68 -12.36 28.29
C ARG A 335 22.20 -11.69 29.55
N THR A 336 22.58 -12.49 30.53
CA THR A 336 23.30 -12.06 31.72
C THR A 336 24.65 -11.53 31.26
N CYS A 337 24.87 -10.22 31.39
CA CYS A 337 26.19 -9.64 31.28
C CYS A 337 27.07 -10.26 32.38
N VAL A 338 27.97 -11.15 31.98
CA VAL A 338 29.10 -11.54 32.81
C VAL A 338 30.03 -10.32 32.86
N ARG A 339 30.16 -9.71 34.04
CA ARG A 339 31.23 -8.74 34.30
C ARG A 339 32.51 -9.53 34.50
N GLY A 340 33.44 -9.37 33.56
CA GLY A 340 34.86 -9.68 33.71
C GLY A 340 35.63 -8.38 33.79
#